data_AF-A0A920AAN9-F1
#
_entry.id   AF-A0A920AAN9-F1
#
_cell.length_a   1.000
_cell.length_b   1.000
_cell.length_c   1.000
_cell.angle_alpha   90.00
_cell.angle_beta   90.00
_cell.angle_gamma   90.00
#
_symmetry.space_group_name_H-M   'P 1'
#
loop_
_entity.id
_entity.type
_entity.pdbx_description
1 polymer ?
#
loop_
_entity_poly.entity_id
_entity_poly.type
_entity_poly.pdbx_seq_one_letter_code
_entity_poly.pdbx_strand_id
1 'polypeptide(L)'
;MFNTPSHHRVHHGKNPQYLDANYAGTLIIWDRLFGTFVAEDPSDRPRYGLVKDFDTFNPFRIFIHEYWGILKDIVRPRLSLRQRLLYVIAPPGWSHDGSRQSSRDIKRAAGLLDAPPSATHPAE
;
A
#
# COMPACT_ATOMS: atom_id res chain seq x y z
N MET A 1 6.27 5.94 -24.26
CA MET A 1 7.06 4.70 -24.03
C MET A 1 7.91 4.77 -22.75
N PHE A 2 8.58 5.89 -22.46
CA PHE A 2 9.44 6.01 -21.28
C PHE A 2 8.71 6.47 -20.02
N ASN A 3 9.27 6.14 -18.87
CA ASN A 3 8.95 6.78 -17.61
C ASN A 3 9.39 8.25 -17.65
N THR A 4 8.56 9.15 -17.14
CA THR A 4 8.82 10.60 -17.13
C THR A 4 8.96 11.07 -15.68
N PRO A 5 9.56 12.24 -15.42
CA PRO A 5 9.60 12.81 -14.08
C PRO A 5 8.21 12.92 -13.43
N SER A 6 7.15 13.16 -14.22
CA SER A 6 5.76 13.22 -13.73
C SER A 6 5.25 11.86 -13.26
N HIS A 7 5.45 10.81 -14.05
CA HIS A 7 5.07 9.44 -13.66
C HIS A 7 5.82 8.99 -12.38
N HIS A 8 7.11 9.35 -12.27
CA HIS A 8 7.91 9.08 -11.08
C HIS A 8 7.48 9.89 -9.84
N ARG A 9 7.00 11.13 -10.00
CA ARG A 9 6.39 11.89 -8.89
C ARG A 9 5.13 11.20 -8.37
N VAL A 10 4.28 10.68 -9.26
CA VAL A 10 3.11 9.89 -8.87
C VAL A 10 3.53 8.65 -8.08
N HIS A 11 4.56 7.93 -8.52
CA HIS A 11 5.10 6.77 -7.79
C HIS A 11 5.49 7.10 -6.33
N HIS A 12 6.06 8.29 -6.10
CA HIS A 12 6.43 8.76 -4.77
C HIS A 12 5.29 9.47 -4.01
N GLY A 13 4.10 9.57 -4.59
CA GLY A 13 2.95 10.26 -4.01
C GLY A 13 2.25 9.42 -2.94
N LYS A 14 1.96 10.02 -1.78
CA LYS A 14 1.15 9.42 -0.71
C LYS A 14 -0.34 9.77 -0.77
N ASN A 15 -0.77 10.50 -1.80
CA ASN A 15 -2.19 10.79 -2.04
C ASN A 15 -2.94 9.47 -2.29
N PRO A 16 -4.20 9.34 -1.85
CA PRO A 16 -4.97 8.11 -2.05
C PRO A 16 -4.93 7.59 -3.50
N GLN A 17 -5.08 8.47 -4.50
CA GLN A 17 -5.07 8.09 -5.92
C GLN A 17 -3.72 7.57 -6.43
N TYR A 18 -2.62 7.97 -5.80
CA TYR A 18 -1.26 7.63 -6.22
C TYR A 18 -0.67 6.42 -5.48
N LEU A 19 -1.32 5.94 -4.42
CA LEU A 19 -0.90 4.71 -3.73
C LEU A 19 -0.90 3.55 -4.72
N ASP A 20 0.14 2.73 -4.71
CA ASP A 20 0.23 1.53 -5.56
C ASP A 20 0.06 1.84 -7.07
N ALA A 21 0.75 2.86 -7.55
CA ALA A 21 0.73 3.29 -8.95
C ALA A 21 2.15 3.51 -9.52
N ASN A 22 2.26 3.41 -10.85
CA ASN A 22 3.47 3.73 -11.64
C ASN A 22 4.75 3.03 -11.14
N TYR A 23 4.74 1.70 -11.07
CA TYR A 23 5.84 0.88 -10.57
C TYR A 23 7.02 0.76 -11.54
N ALA A 24 6.81 0.95 -12.84
CA ALA A 24 7.84 0.65 -13.83
C ALA A 24 8.98 1.68 -13.77
N GLY A 25 10.23 1.21 -13.72
CA GLY A 25 11.40 2.10 -13.71
C GLY A 25 11.61 2.86 -15.02
N THR A 26 11.90 2.14 -16.12
CA THR A 26 12.31 2.76 -17.40
C THR A 26 11.19 2.89 -18.42
N LEU A 27 10.36 1.84 -18.58
CA LEU A 27 9.35 1.76 -19.63
C LEU A 27 7.94 1.77 -19.05
N ILE A 28 7.16 2.81 -19.35
CA ILE A 28 5.79 2.99 -18.81
C ILE A 28 4.79 1.99 -19.41
N ILE A 29 5.19 1.21 -20.42
CA ILE A 29 4.32 0.21 -21.05
C ILE A 29 3.87 -0.84 -20.04
N TRP A 30 4.71 -1.19 -19.06
CA TRP A 30 4.37 -2.18 -18.05
C TRP A 30 3.23 -1.71 -17.16
N ASP A 31 3.24 -0.45 -16.70
CA ASP A 31 2.14 0.10 -15.90
C ASP A 31 0.83 0.19 -16.67
N ARG A 32 0.91 0.45 -17.98
CA ARG A 32 -0.28 0.47 -18.84
C ARG A 32 -0.83 -0.94 -19.07
N LEU A 33 0.05 -1.92 -19.25
CA LEU A 33 -0.33 -3.32 -19.49
C LEU A 33 -0.95 -3.96 -18.23
N PHE A 34 -0.39 -3.68 -17.06
CA PHE A 34 -0.85 -4.23 -15.79
C PHE A 34 -1.85 -3.34 -15.04
N GLY A 35 -2.25 -2.21 -15.63
CA GLY A 35 -3.30 -1.34 -15.09
C GLY A 35 -2.90 -0.54 -13.84
N THR A 36 -1.61 -0.33 -13.61
CA THR A 36 -1.07 0.46 -12.49
C THR A 36 -0.72 1.89 -12.90
N PHE A 37 -0.94 2.25 -14.16
CA PHE A 37 -0.68 3.60 -14.66
C PHE A 37 -1.69 4.61 -14.10
N VAL A 38 -1.19 5.66 -13.46
CA VAL A 38 -1.95 6.84 -13.04
C VAL A 38 -1.23 8.10 -13.52
N ALA A 39 -1.94 8.99 -14.21
CA ALA A 39 -1.41 10.28 -14.62
C ALA A 39 -1.38 11.26 -13.43
N GLU A 40 -0.42 12.18 -13.41
CA GLU A 40 -0.39 13.25 -12.42
C GLU A 40 -1.57 14.19 -12.64
N ASP A 41 -2.35 14.43 -11.60
CA ASP A 41 -3.46 15.37 -11.59
C ASP A 41 -2.98 16.75 -11.12
N PRO A 42 -3.06 17.80 -11.95
CA PRO A 42 -2.70 19.16 -11.56
C PRO A 42 -3.50 19.71 -10.38
N SER A 43 -4.73 19.22 -10.16
CA SER A 43 -5.63 19.64 -9.08
C SER A 43 -5.32 18.96 -7.74
N ASP A 44 -4.75 17.76 -7.75
CA ASP A 44 -4.24 17.05 -6.56
C ASP A 44 -2.77 16.68 -6.74
N ARG A 45 -1.89 17.68 -6.59
CA ARG A 45 -0.45 17.50 -6.77
C ARG A 45 0.11 16.43 -5.80
N PRO A 46 1.12 15.64 -6.21
CA PRO A 46 1.72 14.63 -5.33
C PRO A 46 2.27 15.22 -4.03
N ARG A 47 1.75 14.72 -2.90
CA ARG A 47 2.33 14.90 -1.56
C ARG A 47 3.30 13.76 -1.33
N TYR A 48 4.52 14.05 -0.91
CA TYR A 48 5.55 13.03 -0.69
C TYR A 48 5.55 12.50 0.74
N GLY A 49 6.23 11.37 0.93
CA GLY A 49 6.44 10.75 2.23
C GLY A 49 5.63 9.47 2.40
N LEU A 50 5.44 9.07 3.65
CA LEU A 50 4.69 7.86 4.00
C LEU A 50 3.26 8.20 4.39
N VAL A 51 2.34 7.25 4.19
CA VAL A 51 0.94 7.38 4.66
C VAL A 51 0.88 7.59 6.18
N LYS A 52 1.80 6.95 6.91
CA LYS A 52 2.04 7.15 8.34
C LYS A 52 3.45 7.68 8.53
N ASP A 53 3.56 8.92 8.99
CA ASP A 53 4.84 9.57 9.22
C ASP A 53 5.49 9.07 10.52
N PHE A 54 6.81 9.29 10.66
CA PHE A 54 7.56 8.99 11.88
C PHE A 54 7.63 10.20 12.81
N ASP A 55 7.66 9.91 14.11
CA ASP A 55 7.93 10.88 15.18
C ASP A 55 9.43 10.98 15.51
N THR A 56 10.32 10.48 14.64
CA THR A 56 11.76 10.41 14.89
C THR A 56 12.57 10.57 13.62
N PHE A 57 13.78 11.13 13.76
CA PHE A 57 14.79 11.20 12.70
C PHE A 57 15.93 10.17 12.90
N ASN A 58 15.81 9.26 13.87
CA ASN A 58 16.84 8.23 14.09
C ASN A 58 16.77 7.19 12.96
N PRO A 59 17.82 7.06 12.12
CA PRO A 59 17.78 6.17 10.96
C PRO A 59 17.61 4.71 11.36
N PHE A 60 18.28 4.25 12.43
CA PHE A 60 18.16 2.86 12.88
C PHE A 60 16.72 2.50 13.28
N ARG A 61 16.03 3.43 13.95
CA ARG A 61 14.63 3.22 14.33
C ARG A 61 13.75 3.18 13.09
N ILE A 62 13.94 4.09 12.14
CA ILE A 62 13.20 4.12 10.87
C ILE A 62 13.44 2.82 10.08
N PHE A 63 14.66 2.32 9.99
CA PHE A 63 14.95 1.08 9.26
C PHE A 63 14.36 -0.17 9.93
N ILE A 64 14.39 -0.26 11.26
CA ILE A 64 14.05 -1.50 11.99
C ILE A 64 12.56 -1.57 12.38
N HIS A 65 11.85 -0.44 12.50
CA HIS A 65 10.50 -0.40 13.10
C HIS A 65 9.50 -1.38 12.46
N GLU A 66 9.51 -1.52 11.13
CA GLU A 66 8.53 -2.35 10.42
C GLU A 66 8.85 -3.83 10.61
N TYR A 67 10.13 -4.23 10.60
CA TYR A 67 10.53 -5.61 10.92
C TYR A 67 10.10 -5.99 12.34
N TRP A 68 10.23 -5.07 13.30
CA TRP A 68 9.76 -5.27 14.66
C TRP A 68 8.22 -5.31 14.74
N GLY A 69 7.53 -4.51 13.92
CA GLY A 69 6.07 -4.53 13.76
C GLY A 69 5.57 -5.88 13.25
N ILE A 70 6.17 -6.38 12.16
CA ILE A 70 5.89 -7.70 11.59
C ILE A 70 6.12 -8.80 12.64
N LEU A 71 7.25 -8.77 13.36
CA LEU A 71 7.52 -9.75 14.41
C LEU A 71 6.43 -9.73 15.50
N LYS A 72 6.05 -8.54 15.98
CA LYS A 72 4.96 -8.38 16.95
C LYS A 72 3.65 -8.94 16.46
N ASP A 73 3.35 -8.77 15.18
CA ASP A 73 2.13 -9.28 14.57
C ASP A 73 2.14 -10.81 14.44
N ILE A 74 3.29 -11.39 14.07
CA ILE A 74 3.47 -12.84 14.01
C ILE A 74 3.29 -13.47 15.38
N VAL A 75 3.81 -12.89 16.46
CA VAL A 75 3.79 -13.52 17.80
C VAL A 75 2.47 -13.34 18.56
N ARG A 76 1.47 -12.66 18.00
CA ARG A 76 0.17 -12.48 18.66
C ARG A 76 -0.48 -13.84 19.02
N PRO A 77 -1.19 -13.91 20.16
CA PRO A 77 -1.93 -15.10 20.53
C PRO A 77 -3.12 -15.32 19.56
N ARG A 78 -3.61 -16.57 19.50
CA ARG A 78 -4.82 -16.95 18.72
C ARG A 78 -4.73 -16.76 17.20
N LEU A 79 -3.51 -16.79 16.63
CA LEU A 79 -3.29 -16.83 15.19
C LEU A 79 -2.99 -18.24 14.69
N SER A 80 -3.63 -18.63 13.58
CA SER A 80 -3.27 -19.82 12.81
C SER A 80 -1.91 -19.66 12.12
N LEU A 81 -1.28 -20.79 11.74
CA LEU A 81 -0.01 -20.76 10.99
C LEU A 81 -0.14 -19.98 9.68
N ARG A 82 -1.27 -20.10 8.99
CA ARG A 82 -1.56 -19.34 7.77
C ARG A 82 -1.61 -17.84 8.04
N GLN A 83 -2.29 -17.39 9.10
CA GLN A 83 -2.35 -15.97 9.45
C GLN A 83 -0.98 -15.41 9.80
N ARG A 84 -0.14 -16.19 10.50
CA ARG A 84 1.24 -15.81 10.80
C ARG A 84 2.07 -15.64 9.53
N LEU A 85 1.96 -16.57 8.57
CA LEU A 85 2.62 -16.46 7.28
C LEU A 85 2.14 -15.22 6.50
N LEU A 86 0.84 -14.95 6.50
CA LEU A 86 0.28 -13.78 5.81
C LEU A 86 0.81 -12.45 6.36
N TYR A 87 1.17 -12.35 7.65
CA TYR A 87 1.84 -11.15 8.15
C TYR A 87 3.23 -10.89 7.54
N VAL A 88 3.87 -11.91 6.94
CA VAL A 88 5.15 -11.78 6.23
C VAL A 88 4.95 -11.50 4.74
N ILE A 89 3.96 -12.13 4.11
CA ILE A 89 3.83 -12.15 2.64
C ILE A 89 2.69 -11.28 2.09
N ALA A 90 1.68 -10.97 2.90
CA ALA A 90 0.53 -10.19 2.46
C ALA A 90 0.91 -8.71 2.31
N PRO A 91 0.19 -7.95 1.47
CA PRO A 91 0.49 -6.54 1.28
C PRO A 91 0.35 -5.74 2.59
N PRO A 92 1.06 -4.61 2.72
CA PRO A 92 0.91 -3.69 3.84
C PRO A 92 -0.56 -3.33 4.07
N GLY A 93 -0.94 -3.26 5.35
CA GLY A 93 -2.32 -3.01 5.75
C GLY A 93 -3.20 -4.26 5.83
N TRP A 94 -2.73 -5.43 5.38
CA TRP A 94 -3.41 -6.70 5.69
C TRP A 94 -3.41 -6.96 7.21
N SER A 95 -4.52 -7.50 7.71
CA SER A 95 -4.66 -7.95 9.10
C SER A 95 -5.69 -9.07 9.19
N HIS A 96 -5.46 -10.02 10.09
CA HIS A 96 -6.33 -11.19 10.26
C HIS A 96 -7.76 -10.84 10.74
N ASP A 97 -7.95 -9.65 11.30
CA ASP A 97 -9.19 -9.12 11.89
C ASP A 97 -9.76 -7.91 11.13
N GLY A 98 -9.11 -7.47 10.04
CA GLY A 98 -9.53 -6.29 9.29
C GLY A 98 -9.33 -4.96 10.03
N SER A 99 -8.56 -4.93 11.12
CA SER A 99 -8.29 -3.72 11.91
C SER A 99 -7.41 -2.68 11.20
N ARG A 100 -6.82 -3.02 10.05
CA ARG A 100 -5.89 -2.19 9.29
C ARG A 100 -6.40 -1.94 7.87
N GLN A 101 -5.87 -0.88 7.27
CA GLN A 101 -6.22 -0.43 5.93
C GLN A 101 -5.06 -0.67 4.97
N SER A 102 -5.32 -1.37 3.88
CA SER A 102 -4.48 -1.43 2.69
C SER A 102 -4.64 -0.17 1.83
N SER A 103 -3.78 0.01 0.83
CA SER A 103 -3.93 1.07 -0.17
C SER A 103 -5.30 1.06 -0.86
N ARG A 104 -5.88 -0.13 -1.07
CA ARG A 104 -7.24 -0.26 -1.65
C ARG A 104 -8.30 0.27 -0.70
N ASP A 105 -8.17 0.01 0.60
CA ASP A 105 -9.10 0.52 1.61
C ASP A 105 -9.01 2.04 1.71
N ILE A 106 -7.80 2.60 1.66
CA ILE A 106 -7.56 4.06 1.63
C ILE A 106 -8.18 4.68 0.37
N LYS A 107 -8.02 4.06 -0.80
CA LYS A 107 -8.64 4.52 -2.04
C LYS A 107 -10.18 4.48 -1.98
N ARG A 108 -10.78 3.43 -1.41
CA ARG A 108 -12.24 3.37 -1.20
C ARG A 108 -12.73 4.45 -0.25
N ALA A 109 -12.02 4.66 0.87
CA ALA A 109 -12.36 5.71 1.83
C ALA A 109 -12.30 7.12 1.21
N ALA A 110 -11.45 7.30 0.19
CA ALA A 110 -11.37 8.53 -0.60
C ALA A 110 -12.38 8.60 -1.77
N GLY A 111 -13.25 7.59 -1.95
CA GLY A 111 -14.23 7.53 -3.03
C GLY A 111 -13.66 7.20 -4.41
N LEU A 112 -12.44 6.66 -4.49
CA LEU A 112 -11.73 6.38 -5.75
C LEU A 112 -11.93 4.95 -6.26
N LEU A 113 -12.42 4.06 -5.39
CA LEU A 113 -12.73 2.67 -5.72
C LEU A 113 -14.12 2.35 -5.18
N ASP A 114 -14.82 1.47 -5.89
CA ASP A 114 -16.11 0.94 -5.43
C ASP A 114 -15.97 0.18 -4.10
N ALA A 115 -17.09 0.09 -3.38
CA ALA A 115 -17.21 -0.74 -2.19
C ALA A 115 -16.65 -2.16 -2.47
N PRO A 116 -16.00 -2.80 -1.47
CA PRO A 116 -15.50 -4.14 -1.69
C PRO A 116 -16.65 -5.05 -2.15
N PRO A 117 -16.42 -5.99 -3.07
CA PRO A 117 -17.43 -6.97 -3.41
C PRO A 117 -17.90 -7.63 -2.11
N SER A 118 -19.22 -7.70 -1.90
CA SER A 118 -19.81 -8.32 -0.72
C SER A 118 -19.12 -9.66 -0.51
N ALA A 119 -18.53 -9.87 0.66
CA ALA A 119 -17.88 -11.13 0.98
C ALA A 119 -18.94 -12.24 0.86
N THR A 120 -18.93 -12.99 -0.24
CA THR A 120 -19.47 -14.34 -0.23
C THR A 120 -18.56 -15.09 0.74
N HIS A 121 -18.98 -15.16 1.99
CA HIS A 121 -18.47 -16.14 2.93
C HIS A 121 -18.52 -17.50 2.22
N PRO A 122 -17.39 -18.19 1.99
CA PRO A 122 -17.47 -19.63 1.98
C PRO A 122 -17.81 -20.02 3.41
N ALA A 123 -19.04 -20.49 3.61
CA ALA A 123 -19.34 -21.31 4.75
C ALA A 123 -18.42 -22.55 4.72
N GLU A 124 -18.10 -23.02 5.93
CA GLU A 124 -17.44 -24.30 6.29
C GLU A 124 -15.90 -24.28 6.42
#